data_AF-A0A6P7GB17-F1
#
_entry.id   AF-A0A6P7GB17-F1
#
_cell.length_a   1.000
_cell.length_b   1.000
_cell.length_c   1.000
_cell.angle_alpha   90.00
_cell.angle_beta   90.00
_cell.angle_gamma   90.00
#
_symmetry.space_group_name_H-M   'P 1'
#
loop_
_entity.id
_entity.type
_entity.pdbx_description
1 polymer ?
#
loop_
_entity_poly.entity_id
_entity_poly.type
_entity_poly.pdbx_seq_one_letter_code
_entity_poly.pdbx_strand_id
1 'polypeptide(L)'
;MILYIKLTVLIILTISNITYSMLEDYDSLSECKEEWPSCEDQINVMCDSRRCRPPVNRDCRPMEMDDELRNHILKEHNRLRNFLASGEETRGGVVGASNMMVLNYDYDLERSAACTATKCDMYRDRCRRTKRFERVGQNHHRAPTEQSQMQAANTWYLEIIRPALINYPAIFDDWKPFHTVSNFTQVVWAKTTHVGCGRSVSEEAYFLVCSYGPGGNRLSQPVYKKGEPATQCPPKVKRSKKYPNLCGTAHDINVAVHLHPIQNIWLYIFFTFYSFLQF
;
A
#
# COMPACT_ATOMS: atom_id res chain seq x y z
N MET A 1 -4.16 47.56 -45.23
CA MET A 1 -3.48 46.29 -45.54
C MET A 1 -2.45 45.90 -44.47
N ILE A 2 -1.47 46.76 -44.14
CA ILE A 2 -0.42 46.47 -43.14
C ILE A 2 -0.97 46.18 -41.73
N LEU A 3 -2.03 46.90 -41.31
CA LEU A 3 -2.66 46.70 -40.00
C LEU A 3 -3.33 45.32 -39.88
N TYR A 4 -3.92 44.83 -40.97
CA TYR A 4 -4.58 43.53 -41.03
C TYR A 4 -3.58 42.37 -40.90
N ILE A 5 -2.40 42.51 -41.53
CA ILE A 5 -1.29 41.55 -41.45
C ILE A 5 -0.72 41.49 -40.03
N LYS A 6 -0.54 42.64 -39.36
CA LYS A 6 -0.07 42.68 -37.96
C LYS A 6 -1.05 42.00 -37.01
N LEU A 7 -2.35 42.19 -37.23
CA LEU A 7 -3.39 41.58 -36.40
C LEU A 7 -3.45 40.06 -36.59
N THR A 8 -3.31 39.57 -37.83
CA THR A 8 -3.29 38.12 -38.11
C THR A 8 -2.06 37.44 -37.54
N VAL A 9 -0.88 38.04 -37.62
CA VAL A 9 0.34 37.51 -37.00
C VAL A 9 0.21 37.44 -35.49
N LEU A 10 -0.36 38.47 -34.85
CA LEU A 10 -0.60 38.48 -33.40
C LEU A 10 -1.58 37.37 -32.99
N ILE A 11 -2.66 37.19 -33.76
CA ILE A 11 -3.63 36.12 -33.52
C ILE A 11 -2.97 34.74 -33.66
N ILE A 12 -2.16 34.50 -34.69
CA ILE A 12 -1.43 33.24 -34.87
C ILE A 12 -0.48 32.98 -33.70
N LEU A 13 0.28 33.99 -33.26
CA LEU A 13 1.20 33.88 -32.11
C LEU A 13 0.46 33.62 -30.79
N THR A 14 -0.72 34.22 -30.60
CA THR A 14 -1.57 33.92 -29.44
C THR A 14 -2.13 32.51 -29.51
N ILE A 15 -2.57 32.03 -30.68
CA ILE A 15 -3.05 30.66 -30.87
C ILE A 15 -1.91 29.66 -30.65
N SER A 16 -0.69 29.96 -31.11
CA SER A 16 0.48 29.08 -30.87
C SER A 16 0.87 28.99 -29.40
N ASN A 17 0.77 30.11 -28.65
CA ASN A 17 0.97 30.10 -27.20
C ASN A 17 -0.16 29.36 -26.47
N ILE A 18 -1.40 29.44 -26.96
CA ILE A 18 -2.54 28.68 -26.42
C ILE A 18 -2.39 27.17 -26.70
N THR A 19 -1.85 26.78 -27.86
CA THR A 19 -1.51 25.37 -28.12
C THR A 19 -0.32 24.88 -27.29
N TYR A 20 0.60 25.77 -26.91
CA TYR A 20 1.69 25.45 -25.98
C TYR A 20 1.15 25.18 -24.56
N SER A 21 0.16 25.94 -24.08
CA SER A 21 -0.51 25.66 -22.79
C SER A 21 -1.35 24.39 -22.79
N MET A 22 -1.75 23.86 -23.96
CA MET A 22 -2.44 22.57 -24.06
C MET A 22 -1.50 21.35 -23.88
N LEU A 23 -0.21 21.57 -23.59
CA LEU A 23 0.77 20.52 -23.26
C LEU A 23 0.93 20.28 -21.75
N GLU A 24 0.18 20.97 -20.87
CA GLU A 24 0.25 20.82 -19.41
C GLU A 24 -0.10 19.41 -18.89
N ASP A 25 -0.77 18.57 -19.68
CA ASP A 25 -1.07 17.18 -19.32
C ASP A 25 0.15 16.22 -19.45
N TYR A 26 1.15 16.59 -20.28
CA TYR A 26 2.33 15.73 -20.48
C TYR A 26 3.31 15.81 -19.30
N ASP A 27 3.43 17.00 -18.71
CA ASP A 27 4.37 17.28 -17.62
C ASP A 27 3.94 16.57 -16.32
N SER A 28 2.67 16.70 -15.94
CA SER A 28 2.07 16.07 -14.75
C SER A 28 2.18 14.53 -14.75
N LEU A 29 1.98 13.88 -15.90
CA LEU A 29 2.11 12.43 -16.00
C LEU A 29 3.58 11.98 -15.89
N SER A 30 4.52 12.78 -16.39
CA SER A 30 5.94 12.47 -16.31
C SER A 30 6.45 12.58 -14.86
N GLU A 31 6.12 13.67 -14.17
CA GLU A 31 6.40 13.88 -12.74
C GLU A 31 5.76 12.78 -11.89
N CYS A 32 4.50 12.41 -12.16
CA CYS A 32 3.86 11.32 -11.44
C CYS A 32 4.58 9.99 -11.63
N LYS A 33 5.05 9.65 -12.85
CA LYS A 33 5.76 8.40 -13.10
C LYS A 33 7.13 8.35 -12.41
N GLU A 34 7.76 9.49 -12.20
CA GLU A 34 8.97 9.57 -11.38
C GLU A 34 8.67 9.24 -9.92
N GLU A 35 7.53 9.66 -9.37
CA GLU A 35 7.11 9.33 -8.00
C GLU A 35 6.54 7.90 -7.87
N TRP A 36 5.73 7.49 -8.84
CA TRP A 36 4.91 6.28 -8.87
C TRP A 36 5.18 5.48 -10.15
N PRO A 37 6.22 4.64 -10.15
CA PRO A 37 6.66 3.98 -11.36
C PRO A 37 5.56 3.08 -11.96
N SER A 38 5.31 3.18 -13.27
CA SER A 38 4.39 2.27 -13.99
C SER A 38 4.90 0.83 -14.01
N CYS A 39 4.00 -0.14 -14.10
CA CYS A 39 4.31 -1.55 -14.29
C CYS A 39 4.30 -1.81 -15.79
N GLU A 40 5.16 -2.69 -16.31
CA GLU A 40 5.22 -3.12 -17.73
C GLU A 40 4.38 -2.27 -18.71
N ASP A 41 3.16 -2.72 -19.03
CA ASP A 41 2.20 -2.06 -19.94
C ASP A 41 1.08 -1.27 -19.23
N GLN A 42 1.12 -1.16 -17.90
CA GLN A 42 0.06 -0.58 -17.08
C GLN A 42 0.53 0.69 -16.34
N ILE A 43 -0.19 1.79 -16.57
CA ILE A 43 -0.02 3.03 -15.80
C ILE A 43 -0.28 2.72 -14.32
N ASN A 44 0.59 3.24 -13.44
CA ASN A 44 0.40 3.14 -12.00
C ASN A 44 -0.92 3.78 -11.60
N VAL A 45 -1.69 3.14 -10.71
CA VAL A 45 -3.00 3.66 -10.28
C VAL A 45 -2.91 5.11 -9.79
N MET A 46 -1.80 5.46 -9.13
CA MET A 46 -1.54 6.81 -8.61
C MET A 46 -1.42 7.88 -9.71
N CYS A 47 -1.10 7.48 -10.94
CA CYS A 47 -0.95 8.38 -12.09
C CYS A 47 -2.16 8.37 -13.03
N ASP A 48 -3.21 7.60 -12.73
CA ASP A 48 -4.47 7.67 -13.45
C ASP A 48 -5.48 8.42 -12.58
N SER A 49 -5.61 9.73 -12.83
CA SER A 49 -6.50 10.63 -12.07
C SER A 49 -7.97 10.18 -12.07
N ARG A 50 -8.39 9.35 -13.03
CA ARG A 50 -9.73 8.75 -13.08
C ARG A 50 -9.84 7.51 -12.18
N ARG A 51 -8.72 6.85 -11.88
CA ARG A 51 -8.68 5.67 -10.99
C ARG A 51 -8.60 6.05 -9.52
N CYS A 52 -7.95 7.14 -9.13
CA CYS A 52 -7.98 7.58 -7.72
C CYS A 52 -9.19 8.46 -7.37
N ARG A 53 -10.35 8.21 -7.99
CA ARG A 53 -11.60 8.92 -7.73
C ARG A 53 -12.78 7.95 -7.61
N PRO A 54 -13.77 8.26 -6.76
CA PRO A 54 -15.05 7.56 -6.71
C PRO A 54 -15.71 7.41 -8.09
N PRO A 55 -16.30 6.24 -8.43
CA PRO A 55 -17.15 6.11 -9.60
C PRO A 55 -18.37 7.05 -9.48
N VAL A 56 -18.75 7.72 -10.57
CA VAL A 56 -19.86 8.70 -10.58
C VAL A 56 -21.18 8.11 -10.07
N ASN A 57 -21.42 6.81 -10.31
CA ASN A 57 -22.66 6.12 -9.96
C ASN A 57 -22.60 5.37 -8.61
N ARG A 58 -21.62 5.66 -7.76
CA ARG A 58 -21.48 5.03 -6.45
C ARG A 58 -21.16 6.12 -5.43
N ASP A 59 -22.01 6.29 -4.40
CA ASP A 59 -21.68 7.12 -3.24
C ASP A 59 -20.53 6.44 -2.48
N CYS A 60 -19.30 6.77 -2.86
CA CYS A 60 -18.10 6.31 -2.21
C CYS A 60 -17.33 7.52 -1.70
N ARG A 61 -17.17 7.58 -0.39
CA ARG A 61 -16.51 8.69 0.30
C ARG A 61 -15.19 8.18 0.87
N PRO A 62 -14.04 8.65 0.35
CA PRO A 62 -12.74 8.37 0.95
C PRO A 62 -12.71 8.82 2.41
N MET A 63 -12.00 8.09 3.25
CA MET A 63 -11.81 8.40 4.66
C MET A 63 -10.32 8.44 4.95
N GLU A 64 -9.91 9.43 5.74
CA GLU A 64 -8.53 9.53 6.21
C GLU A 64 -8.22 8.40 7.19
N MET A 65 -7.02 7.81 7.11
CA MET A 65 -6.54 6.93 8.16
C MET A 65 -6.17 7.76 9.40
N ASP A 66 -6.60 7.31 10.57
CA ASP A 66 -6.14 7.86 11.85
C ASP A 66 -5.04 6.98 12.46
N ASP A 67 -4.31 7.54 13.42
CA ASP A 67 -3.19 6.84 14.05
C ASP A 67 -3.62 5.64 14.89
N GLU A 68 -4.84 5.65 15.44
CA GLU A 68 -5.36 4.51 16.20
C GLU A 68 -5.49 3.29 15.29
N LEU A 69 -6.16 3.42 14.15
CA LEU A 69 -6.35 2.34 13.20
C LEU A 69 -5.03 1.90 12.57
N ARG A 70 -4.14 2.84 12.20
CA ARG A 70 -2.80 2.50 11.70
C ARG A 70 -2.04 1.63 12.70
N ASN A 71 -1.98 2.06 13.96
CA ASN A 71 -1.26 1.36 15.03
C ASN A 71 -1.87 -0.01 15.32
N HIS A 72 -3.21 -0.07 15.38
CA HIS A 72 -3.94 -1.32 15.61
C HIS A 72 -3.65 -2.33 14.50
N ILE A 73 -3.78 -1.93 13.23
CA ILE A 73 -3.54 -2.82 12.08
C ILE A 73 -2.10 -3.32 12.08
N LEU A 74 -1.10 -2.45 12.27
CA LEU A 74 0.30 -2.87 12.29
C LEU A 74 0.58 -3.84 13.45
N LYS A 75 0.12 -3.49 14.65
CA LYS A 75 0.30 -4.30 15.86
C LYS A 75 -0.33 -5.67 15.68
N GLU A 76 -1.54 -5.73 15.14
CA GLU A 76 -2.29 -6.97 14.99
C GLU A 76 -1.67 -7.89 13.93
N HIS A 77 -1.20 -7.35 12.80
CA HIS A 77 -0.45 -8.14 11.83
C HIS A 77 0.80 -8.76 12.47
N ASN A 78 1.58 -7.98 13.21
CA ASN A 78 2.80 -8.48 13.84
C ASN A 78 2.49 -9.47 14.98
N ARG A 79 1.40 -9.28 15.73
CA ARG A 79 0.93 -10.24 16.74
C ARG A 79 0.61 -11.59 16.12
N LEU A 80 -0.18 -11.59 15.04
CA LEU A 80 -0.58 -12.79 14.30
C LEU A 80 0.64 -13.48 13.67
N ARG A 81 1.54 -12.72 13.04
CA ARG A 81 2.79 -13.27 12.48
C ARG A 81 3.68 -13.88 13.57
N ASN A 82 3.81 -13.22 14.72
CA ASN A 82 4.62 -13.72 15.83
C ASN A 82 4.05 -15.00 16.45
N PHE A 83 2.72 -15.11 16.52
CA PHE A 83 2.02 -16.31 16.98
C PHE A 83 2.17 -17.46 15.99
N LEU A 84 1.95 -17.24 14.69
CA LEU A 84 2.18 -18.30 13.70
C LEU A 84 3.66 -18.74 13.70
N ALA A 85 4.58 -17.78 13.76
CA ALA A 85 6.00 -18.08 13.72
C ALA A 85 6.49 -18.87 14.93
N SER A 86 5.83 -18.75 16.10
CA SER A 86 6.18 -19.52 17.31
C SER A 86 5.98 -21.02 17.14
N GLY A 87 5.09 -21.43 16.22
CA GLY A 87 4.65 -22.81 16.07
C GLY A 87 3.50 -23.21 17.01
N GLU A 88 2.93 -22.27 17.77
CA GLU A 88 1.79 -22.53 18.67
C GLU A 88 0.43 -22.45 17.96
N GLU A 89 0.37 -21.90 16.75
CA GLU A 89 -0.85 -21.95 15.93
C GLU A 89 -1.09 -23.38 15.42
N THR A 90 -2.12 -24.03 15.94
CA THR A 90 -2.45 -25.43 15.61
C THR A 90 -3.51 -25.56 14.50
N ARG A 91 -4.17 -24.47 14.12
CA ARG A 91 -5.22 -24.50 13.08
C ARG A 91 -4.60 -24.61 11.70
N GLY A 92 -5.32 -25.25 10.77
CA GLY A 92 -4.92 -25.33 9.36
C GLY A 92 -3.65 -26.14 9.08
N GLY A 93 -3.14 -26.91 10.07
CA GLY A 93 -1.94 -27.74 9.90
C GLY A 93 -0.65 -26.94 9.67
N VAL A 94 -0.63 -25.67 10.08
CA VAL A 94 0.56 -24.82 9.95
C VAL A 94 1.63 -25.20 10.96
N VAL A 95 2.87 -24.88 10.64
CA VAL A 95 4.02 -25.06 11.55
C VAL A 95 4.80 -23.76 11.70
N GLY A 96 5.66 -23.68 12.71
CA GLY A 96 6.49 -22.50 13.01
C GLY A 96 7.32 -22.01 11.82
N ALA A 97 7.65 -20.72 11.85
CA ALA A 97 8.34 -20.02 10.77
C ALA A 97 9.69 -19.48 11.21
N SER A 98 10.74 -19.90 10.52
CA SER A 98 12.13 -19.56 10.88
C SER A 98 12.63 -18.21 10.35
N ASN A 99 11.93 -17.62 9.37
CA ASN A 99 12.38 -16.41 8.66
C ASN A 99 11.32 -15.30 8.55
N MET A 100 10.28 -15.33 9.39
CA MET A 100 9.16 -14.38 9.32
C MET A 100 9.61 -12.96 9.67
N MET A 101 9.52 -12.01 8.75
CA MET A 101 9.88 -10.61 9.02
C MET A 101 8.82 -9.89 9.87
N VAL A 102 9.26 -8.93 10.68
CA VAL A 102 8.40 -7.89 11.26
C VAL A 102 7.86 -7.00 10.13
N LEU A 103 6.61 -6.57 10.24
CA LEU A 103 6.05 -5.50 9.42
C LEU A 103 6.27 -4.13 10.07
N ASN A 104 6.57 -3.13 9.25
CA ASN A 104 6.56 -1.72 9.59
C ASN A 104 5.54 -0.96 8.74
N TYR A 105 5.08 0.20 9.20
CA TYR A 105 4.14 1.01 8.43
C TYR A 105 4.86 1.77 7.31
N ASP A 106 4.21 1.92 6.16
CA ASP A 106 4.75 2.63 4.99
C ASP A 106 3.66 3.51 4.36
N TYR A 107 3.92 4.81 4.31
CA TYR A 107 2.93 5.81 3.88
C TYR A 107 2.69 5.81 2.38
N ASP A 108 3.66 5.39 1.57
CA ASP A 108 3.46 5.22 0.12
C ASP A 108 2.50 4.06 -0.14
N LEU A 109 2.62 2.97 0.62
CA LEU A 109 1.65 1.87 0.57
C LEU A 109 0.24 2.32 1.02
N GLU A 110 0.13 3.16 2.05
CA GLU A 110 -1.14 3.76 2.49
C GLU A 110 -1.76 4.61 1.37
N ARG A 111 -0.99 5.54 0.78
CA ARG A 111 -1.48 6.40 -0.30
C ARG A 111 -1.97 5.59 -1.49
N SER A 112 -1.22 4.56 -1.89
CA SER A 112 -1.63 3.63 -2.94
C SER A 112 -2.91 2.86 -2.57
N ALA A 113 -3.03 2.37 -1.34
CA ALA A 113 -4.22 1.67 -0.87
C ALA A 113 -5.46 2.58 -0.77
N ALA A 114 -5.28 3.84 -0.36
CA ALA A 114 -6.34 4.84 -0.30
C ALA A 114 -6.91 5.14 -1.69
N CYS A 115 -6.04 5.23 -2.71
CA CYS A 115 -6.48 5.33 -4.09
C CYS A 115 -7.36 4.14 -4.50
N THR A 116 -6.95 2.90 -4.21
CA THR A 116 -7.80 1.71 -4.46
C THR A 116 -9.14 1.81 -3.69
N ALA A 117 -9.09 2.22 -2.43
CA ALA A 117 -10.27 2.27 -1.57
C ALA A 117 -11.35 3.24 -2.10
N THR A 118 -10.98 4.23 -2.91
CA THR A 118 -11.96 5.13 -3.57
C THR A 118 -12.97 4.41 -4.46
N LYS A 119 -12.80 3.11 -4.72
CA LYS A 119 -13.78 2.31 -5.47
C LYS A 119 -14.94 1.80 -4.62
N CYS A 120 -14.81 1.69 -3.29
CA CYS A 120 -15.83 1.10 -2.41
C CYS A 120 -16.35 -0.25 -2.96
N ASP A 121 -15.43 -1.12 -3.37
CA ASP A 121 -15.68 -2.48 -3.80
C ASP A 121 -14.45 -3.35 -3.51
N MET A 122 -14.48 -4.60 -3.95
CA MET A 122 -13.37 -5.55 -3.80
C MET A 122 -12.42 -5.53 -5.01
N TYR A 123 -12.40 -4.42 -5.78
CA TYR A 123 -11.55 -4.26 -6.96
C TYR A 123 -10.08 -4.24 -6.60
N ARG A 124 -9.23 -4.82 -7.46
CA ARG A 124 -7.78 -4.81 -7.26
C ARG A 124 -7.10 -4.12 -8.43
N ASP A 125 -6.32 -3.08 -8.12
CA ASP A 125 -5.47 -2.42 -9.10
C ASP A 125 -4.45 -3.38 -9.71
N ARG A 126 -4.23 -3.25 -11.02
CA ARG A 126 -3.22 -4.03 -11.75
C ARG A 126 -1.81 -3.52 -11.48
N CYS A 127 -1.63 -2.19 -11.39
CA CYS A 127 -0.36 -1.56 -11.09
C CYS A 127 -0.44 -0.62 -9.90
N ARG A 128 0.35 -0.92 -8.88
CA ARG A 128 0.36 -0.24 -7.57
C ARG A 128 1.75 -0.31 -6.92
N ARG A 129 2.79 -0.38 -7.74
CA ARG A 129 4.17 -0.44 -7.23
C ARG A 129 4.59 0.92 -6.69
N THR A 130 5.50 0.92 -5.73
CA THR A 130 6.11 2.15 -5.19
C THR A 130 7.58 2.21 -5.63
N LYS A 131 8.28 3.33 -5.38
CA LYS A 131 9.75 3.39 -5.58
C LYS A 131 10.48 2.27 -4.84
N ARG A 132 9.97 1.93 -3.66
CA ARG A 132 10.58 0.95 -2.75
C ARG A 132 10.19 -0.49 -3.07
N PHE A 133 8.98 -0.71 -3.57
CA PHE A 133 8.43 -2.04 -3.78
C PHE A 133 7.95 -2.23 -5.22
N GLU A 134 8.75 -2.94 -6.00
CA GLU A 134 8.42 -3.29 -7.40
C GLU A 134 7.12 -4.09 -7.53
N ARG A 135 6.81 -4.92 -6.52
CA ARG A 135 5.55 -5.66 -6.42
C ARG A 135 4.88 -5.32 -5.10
N VAL A 136 3.59 -5.01 -5.16
CA VAL A 136 2.76 -4.71 -4.00
C VAL A 136 1.54 -5.65 -3.98
N GLY A 137 1.39 -6.38 -2.87
CA GLY A 137 0.24 -7.24 -2.61
C GLY A 137 -0.91 -6.43 -2.00
N GLN A 138 -2.12 -6.98 -1.98
CA GLN A 138 -3.28 -6.26 -1.45
C GLN A 138 -4.32 -7.21 -0.85
N ASN A 139 -4.82 -6.84 0.33
CA ASN A 139 -5.99 -7.45 0.95
C ASN A 139 -7.12 -6.41 1.07
N HIS A 140 -8.35 -6.90 1.02
CA HIS A 140 -9.57 -6.10 1.05
C HIS A 140 -10.50 -6.59 2.16
N HIS A 141 -11.13 -5.66 2.87
CA HIS A 141 -12.09 -5.94 3.93
C HIS A 141 -13.31 -5.06 3.78
N ARG A 142 -14.50 -5.68 3.79
CA ARG A 142 -15.81 -5.01 3.83
C ARG A 142 -16.38 -5.18 5.22
N ALA A 143 -16.65 -4.08 5.91
CA ALA A 143 -17.11 -4.04 7.28
C ALA A 143 -18.49 -3.36 7.37
N PRO A 144 -19.39 -3.82 8.26
CA PRO A 144 -20.71 -3.21 8.45
C PRO A 144 -20.64 -1.86 9.20
N THR A 145 -19.58 -1.63 9.97
CA THR A 145 -19.36 -0.40 10.74
C THR A 145 -17.91 0.06 10.60
N GLU A 146 -17.64 1.33 10.89
CA GLU A 146 -16.29 1.89 10.92
C GLU A 146 -15.39 1.13 11.89
N GLN A 147 -15.87 0.87 13.11
CA GLN A 147 -15.12 0.15 14.13
C GLN A 147 -14.77 -1.28 13.70
N SER A 148 -15.64 -1.95 12.93
CA SER A 148 -15.37 -3.30 12.41
C SER A 148 -14.21 -3.35 11.39
N GLN A 149 -13.68 -2.21 10.93
CA GLN A 149 -12.43 -2.18 10.15
C GLN A 149 -11.23 -2.66 10.97
N MET A 150 -11.25 -2.50 12.30
CA MET A 150 -10.21 -3.01 13.21
C MET A 150 -10.08 -4.54 13.16
N GLN A 151 -11.10 -5.26 12.67
CA GLN A 151 -11.10 -6.71 12.60
C GLN A 151 -10.41 -7.26 11.34
N ALA A 152 -10.06 -6.41 10.36
CA ALA A 152 -9.59 -6.82 9.04
C ALA A 152 -8.45 -7.85 9.08
N ALA A 153 -7.40 -7.60 9.85
CA ALA A 153 -6.25 -8.50 9.97
C ALA A 153 -6.65 -9.89 10.50
N ASN A 154 -7.53 -9.94 11.51
CA ASN A 154 -8.06 -11.20 12.04
C ASN A 154 -8.97 -11.91 11.04
N THR A 155 -9.86 -11.17 10.37
CA THR A 155 -10.74 -11.73 9.33
C THR A 155 -9.94 -12.37 8.20
N TRP A 156 -8.88 -11.70 7.72
CA TRP A 156 -7.97 -12.29 6.72
C TRP A 156 -7.21 -13.48 7.26
N TYR A 157 -6.80 -13.44 8.52
CA TYR A 157 -6.06 -14.53 9.13
C TYR A 157 -6.92 -15.80 9.31
N LEU A 158 -8.23 -15.65 9.56
CA LEU A 158 -9.17 -16.76 9.69
C LEU A 158 -9.32 -17.61 8.42
N GLU A 159 -8.77 -17.20 7.27
CA GLU A 159 -8.70 -18.10 6.12
C GLU A 159 -7.84 -19.35 6.40
N ILE A 160 -7.02 -19.35 7.46
CA ILE A 160 -6.26 -20.51 7.94
C ILE A 160 -7.11 -21.77 8.19
N ILE A 161 -8.37 -21.61 8.58
CA ILE A 161 -9.30 -22.74 8.81
C ILE A 161 -10.12 -23.11 7.58
N ARG A 162 -9.91 -22.46 6.42
CA ARG A 162 -10.65 -22.81 5.20
C ARG A 162 -10.22 -24.20 4.71
N PRO A 163 -11.15 -25.02 4.17
CA PRO A 163 -10.86 -26.36 3.68
C PRO A 163 -9.71 -26.42 2.67
N ALA A 164 -9.50 -25.35 1.88
CA ALA A 164 -8.41 -25.26 0.93
C ALA A 164 -7.02 -25.44 1.56
N LEU A 165 -6.78 -24.95 2.78
CA LEU A 165 -5.50 -25.16 3.48
C LEU A 165 -5.43 -26.54 4.14
N ILE A 166 -6.55 -26.98 4.72
CA ILE A 166 -6.64 -28.29 5.39
C ILE A 166 -6.39 -29.43 4.39
N ASN A 167 -6.93 -29.31 3.18
CA ASN A 167 -6.84 -30.34 2.15
C ASN A 167 -5.55 -30.25 1.32
N TYR A 168 -4.86 -29.10 1.32
CA TYR A 168 -3.67 -28.85 0.50
C TYR A 168 -2.56 -28.13 1.29
N PRO A 169 -1.93 -28.78 2.27
CA PRO A 169 -0.87 -28.17 3.10
C PRO A 169 0.38 -27.76 2.29
N ALA A 170 0.54 -28.29 1.07
CA ALA A 170 1.63 -27.92 0.16
C ALA A 170 1.60 -26.45 -0.29
N ILE A 171 0.49 -25.72 -0.09
CA ILE A 171 0.36 -24.29 -0.42
C ILE A 171 1.45 -23.44 0.26
N PHE A 172 1.95 -23.87 1.43
CA PHE A 172 3.02 -23.17 2.13
C PHE A 172 4.39 -23.30 1.47
N ASP A 173 4.59 -24.34 0.66
CA ASP A 173 5.86 -24.64 0.00
C ASP A 173 5.83 -24.23 -1.49
N ASP A 174 4.69 -24.39 -2.17
CA ASP A 174 4.45 -24.03 -3.59
C ASP A 174 3.11 -23.28 -3.72
N TRP A 175 3.13 -21.96 -3.53
CA TRP A 175 1.92 -21.15 -3.58
C TRP A 175 1.34 -21.03 -5.00
N LYS A 176 0.01 -21.20 -5.14
CA LYS A 176 -0.74 -21.08 -6.40
C LYS A 176 -1.98 -20.18 -6.27
N PRO A 177 -2.39 -19.47 -7.34
CA PRO A 177 -3.45 -18.44 -7.27
C PRO A 177 -4.88 -18.95 -7.16
N PHE A 178 -5.13 -20.26 -7.12
CA PHE A 178 -6.47 -20.85 -7.14
C PHE A 178 -7.11 -21.01 -5.76
N HIS A 179 -6.47 -20.55 -4.69
CA HIS A 179 -6.92 -20.83 -3.33
C HIS A 179 -7.59 -19.62 -2.68
N THR A 180 -8.71 -19.86 -2.02
CA THR A 180 -9.48 -18.90 -1.20
C THR A 180 -8.75 -18.52 0.10
N VAL A 181 -7.41 -18.52 0.12
CA VAL A 181 -6.59 -18.25 1.31
C VAL A 181 -5.51 -17.19 1.06
N SER A 182 -5.70 -16.43 -0.03
CA SER A 182 -4.75 -15.42 -0.48
C SER A 182 -4.58 -14.28 0.53
N ASN A 183 -5.62 -13.93 1.31
CA ASN A 183 -5.48 -12.86 2.28
C ASN A 183 -4.65 -13.34 3.48
N PHE A 184 -4.92 -14.55 3.99
CA PHE A 184 -4.10 -15.16 5.05
C PHE A 184 -2.64 -15.29 4.63
N THR A 185 -2.39 -15.92 3.47
CA THR A 185 -1.01 -16.13 2.99
C THR A 185 -0.26 -14.83 2.77
N GLN A 186 -0.93 -13.73 2.41
CA GLN A 186 -0.32 -12.40 2.35
C GLN A 186 0.01 -11.84 3.74
N VAL A 187 -0.89 -12.00 4.73
CA VAL A 187 -0.64 -11.58 6.14
C VAL A 187 0.58 -12.28 6.71
N VAL A 188 0.76 -13.56 6.42
CA VAL A 188 1.86 -14.40 6.95
C VAL A 188 2.99 -14.62 5.95
N TRP A 189 3.09 -13.79 4.92
CA TRP A 189 4.17 -13.92 3.94
C TRP A 189 5.50 -13.45 4.55
N ALA A 190 6.47 -14.34 4.70
CA ALA A 190 7.71 -14.07 5.45
C ALA A 190 8.51 -12.90 4.89
N LYS A 191 8.58 -12.77 3.56
CA LYS A 191 9.37 -11.72 2.89
C LYS A 191 8.71 -10.34 2.92
N THR A 192 7.42 -10.24 3.22
CA THR A 192 6.73 -8.95 3.36
C THR A 192 7.29 -8.25 4.60
N THR A 193 7.62 -6.97 4.46
CA THR A 193 8.25 -6.16 5.54
C THR A 193 7.48 -4.90 5.85
N HIS A 194 6.54 -4.49 5.00
CA HIS A 194 5.80 -3.25 5.14
C HIS A 194 4.33 -3.44 4.81
N VAL A 195 3.50 -2.64 5.47
CA VAL A 195 2.06 -2.53 5.22
C VAL A 195 1.63 -1.07 5.30
N GLY A 196 0.70 -0.67 4.44
CA GLY A 196 0.01 0.61 4.53
C GLY A 196 -1.41 0.43 4.02
N CYS A 197 -2.38 1.12 4.63
CA CYS A 197 -3.80 0.87 4.36
C CYS A 197 -4.55 2.15 4.08
N GLY A 198 -5.63 2.07 3.30
CA GLY A 198 -6.53 3.17 3.04
C GLY A 198 -7.98 2.71 3.17
N ARG A 199 -8.88 3.66 3.45
CA ARG A 199 -10.28 3.36 3.74
C ARG A 199 -11.26 4.30 3.05
N SER A 200 -12.48 3.82 2.94
CA SER A 200 -13.62 4.55 2.39
C SER A 200 -14.92 4.00 2.96
N VAL A 201 -16.01 4.72 2.72
CA VAL A 201 -17.36 4.30 3.10
C VAL A 201 -18.31 4.52 1.94
N SER A 202 -19.25 3.60 1.77
CA SER A 202 -20.44 3.79 0.95
C SER A 202 -21.70 3.70 1.81
N GLU A 203 -22.87 3.89 1.21
CA GLU A 203 -24.16 3.68 1.88
C GLU A 203 -24.31 2.30 2.52
N GLU A 204 -23.63 1.28 1.98
CA GLU A 204 -23.79 -0.11 2.42
C GLU A 204 -22.77 -0.58 3.45
N ALA A 205 -21.54 -0.06 3.40
CA ALA A 205 -20.41 -0.63 4.12
C ALA A 205 -19.19 0.30 4.19
N TYR A 206 -18.29 -0.06 5.10
CA TYR A 206 -16.95 0.48 5.21
C TYR A 206 -15.95 -0.44 4.52
N PHE A 207 -15.04 0.12 3.74
CA PHE A 207 -14.03 -0.62 3.01
C PHE A 207 -12.64 -0.27 3.55
N LEU A 208 -11.83 -1.29 3.79
CA LEU A 208 -10.42 -1.15 4.14
C LEU A 208 -9.58 -1.96 3.15
N VAL A 209 -8.60 -1.29 2.55
CA VAL A 209 -7.62 -1.89 1.65
C VAL A 209 -6.27 -1.79 2.33
N CYS A 210 -5.54 -2.90 2.45
CA CYS A 210 -4.14 -2.88 2.91
C CYS A 210 -3.22 -3.36 1.80
N SER A 211 -2.21 -2.56 1.49
CA SER A 211 -1.14 -2.83 0.54
C SER A 211 0.11 -3.33 1.27
N TYR A 212 0.81 -4.31 0.68
CA TYR A 212 1.93 -5.03 1.31
C TYR A 212 3.20 -4.97 0.45
N GLY A 213 4.32 -4.60 1.07
CA GLY A 213 5.61 -4.40 0.42
C GLY A 213 6.76 -5.20 1.05
N PRO A 214 7.56 -5.95 0.27
CA PRO A 214 7.21 -6.47 -1.05
C PRO A 214 5.97 -7.37 -1.00
N GLY A 215 5.19 -7.40 -2.09
CA GLY A 215 4.00 -8.22 -2.22
C GLY A 215 4.30 -9.71 -2.17
N GLY A 216 3.49 -10.43 -1.38
CA GLY A 216 3.56 -11.87 -1.17
C GLY A 216 2.89 -12.66 -2.29
N ASN A 217 2.39 -13.85 -2.00
CA ASN A 217 1.57 -14.67 -2.90
C ASN A 217 2.20 -14.82 -4.29
N ARG A 218 3.49 -15.15 -4.30
CA ARG A 218 4.26 -15.34 -5.52
C ARG A 218 4.17 -16.79 -5.94
N LEU A 219 3.87 -17.01 -7.21
CA LEU A 219 3.80 -18.34 -7.81
C LEU A 219 5.09 -19.11 -7.50
N SER A 220 4.92 -20.31 -6.97
CA SER A 220 6.01 -21.24 -6.66
C SER A 220 7.08 -20.70 -5.71
N GLN A 221 6.70 -19.74 -4.87
CA GLN A 221 7.50 -19.38 -3.70
C GLN A 221 6.82 -19.87 -2.42
N PRO A 222 7.62 -20.27 -1.42
CA PRO A 222 7.06 -20.61 -0.13
C PRO A 222 6.54 -19.36 0.58
N VAL A 223 5.45 -19.51 1.33
CA VAL A 223 4.89 -18.44 2.18
C VAL A 223 5.90 -18.03 3.24
N TYR A 224 6.54 -19.02 3.87
CA TYR A 224 7.63 -18.86 4.83
C TYR A 224 8.49 -20.14 4.87
N LYS A 225 9.67 -20.07 5.48
CA LYS A 225 10.51 -21.25 5.74
C LYS A 225 10.09 -21.89 7.05
N LYS A 226 9.63 -23.14 7.01
CA LYS A 226 9.28 -23.92 8.19
C LYS A 226 10.51 -24.11 9.10
N GLY A 227 10.30 -24.09 10.41
CA GLY A 227 11.34 -24.37 11.41
C GLY A 227 11.33 -23.40 12.59
N GLU A 228 12.35 -23.55 13.45
CA GLU A 228 12.43 -22.83 14.72
C GLU A 228 12.42 -21.30 14.54
N PRO A 229 11.67 -20.56 15.39
CA PRO A 229 11.42 -19.14 15.19
C PRO A 229 12.70 -18.32 15.09
N ALA A 230 12.76 -17.42 14.10
CA ALA A 230 13.86 -16.48 13.88
C ALA A 230 15.28 -17.11 13.80
N THR A 231 15.39 -18.40 13.42
CA THR A 231 16.68 -19.08 13.21
C THR A 231 17.24 -18.89 11.80
N GLN A 232 16.40 -18.52 10.83
CA GLN A 232 16.77 -18.28 9.43
C GLN A 232 16.43 -16.86 8.96
N CYS A 233 16.61 -15.88 9.84
CA CYS A 233 16.49 -14.47 9.44
C CYS A 233 17.46 -14.13 8.29
N PRO A 234 17.10 -13.18 7.40
CA PRO A 234 17.99 -12.77 6.32
C PRO A 234 19.37 -12.30 6.85
N PRO A 235 20.44 -12.36 6.04
CA PRO A 235 21.75 -11.89 6.45
C PRO A 235 21.71 -10.47 7.00
N LYS A 236 22.40 -10.22 8.11
CA LYS A 236 22.44 -8.93 8.85
C LYS A 236 21.12 -8.53 9.52
N VAL A 237 20.04 -9.30 9.37
CA VAL A 237 18.78 -9.10 10.08
C VAL A 237 18.77 -9.94 11.35
N LYS A 238 18.61 -9.29 12.50
CA LYS A 238 18.55 -9.95 13.81
C LYS A 238 17.11 -10.32 14.18
N ARG A 239 16.96 -11.23 15.14
CA ARG A 239 15.69 -11.46 15.84
C ARG A 239 15.17 -10.14 16.42
N SER A 240 13.86 -9.90 16.29
CA SER A 240 13.21 -8.73 16.84
C SER A 240 13.18 -8.77 18.37
N LYS A 241 13.43 -7.62 19.00
CA LYS A 241 13.29 -7.48 20.46
C LYS A 241 11.83 -7.41 20.90
N LYS A 242 10.96 -6.81 20.07
CA LYS A 242 9.53 -6.59 20.39
C LYS A 242 8.67 -7.82 20.06
N TYR A 243 9.05 -8.56 19.01
CA TYR A 243 8.34 -9.75 18.54
C TYR A 243 9.34 -10.92 18.41
N PRO A 244 9.61 -11.67 19.49
CA PRO A 244 10.77 -12.56 19.60
C PRO A 244 10.79 -13.72 18.60
N ASN A 245 9.68 -14.01 17.91
CA ASN A 245 9.59 -15.05 16.89
C ASN A 245 9.80 -14.51 15.47
N LEU A 246 10.00 -13.19 15.33
CA LEU A 246 10.14 -12.49 14.07
C LEU A 246 11.56 -11.96 13.84
N CYS A 247 11.86 -11.65 12.59
CA CYS A 247 13.11 -11.08 12.11
C CYS A 247 12.96 -9.57 11.85
N GLY A 248 13.97 -8.79 12.23
CA GLY A 248 14.04 -7.35 11.97
C GLY A 248 13.61 -6.48 13.15
N THR A 249 13.64 -5.17 12.95
CA THR A 249 13.27 -4.19 13.98
C THR A 249 11.83 -3.74 13.76
N ALA A 250 11.05 -3.70 14.85
CA ALA A 250 9.74 -3.08 14.87
C ALA A 250 9.89 -1.58 15.17
N HIS A 251 9.43 -0.74 14.26
CA HIS A 251 9.36 0.71 14.42
C HIS A 251 7.95 1.12 14.81
N ASP A 252 7.84 2.08 15.73
CA ASP A 252 6.55 2.68 16.05
C ASP A 252 6.16 3.65 14.92
N ILE A 253 4.87 3.74 14.61
CA ILE A 253 4.35 4.48 13.45
C ILE A 253 4.74 5.96 13.51
N ASN A 254 4.73 6.55 14.71
CA ASN A 254 5.10 7.94 14.91
C ASN A 254 6.56 8.24 14.52
N VAL A 255 7.44 7.23 14.45
CA VAL A 255 8.81 7.39 13.95
C VAL A 255 8.84 7.42 12.41
N ALA A 256 7.93 6.72 11.73
CA ALA A 256 7.81 6.75 10.28
C ALA A 256 7.30 8.11 9.75
N VAL A 257 6.46 8.80 10.52
CA VAL A 257 6.03 10.20 10.25
C VAL A 257 7.24 11.13 10.14
N HIS A 258 8.31 10.88 10.92
CA HIS A 258 9.53 11.70 10.89
C HIS A 258 10.53 11.31 9.79
N LEU A 259 10.33 10.17 9.11
CA LEU A 259 11.20 9.69 8.03
C LEU A 259 10.71 10.08 6.64
N HIS A 260 9.44 10.42 6.47
CA HIS A 260 9.00 11.26 5.36
C HIS A 260 9.17 12.71 5.80
N PRO A 261 10.25 13.40 5.40
CA PRO A 261 10.43 14.75 5.85
C PRO A 261 9.24 15.58 5.36
N ILE A 262 8.67 16.36 6.27
CA ILE A 262 8.10 17.66 5.91
C ILE A 262 9.29 18.47 5.38
N GLN A 263 9.77 18.15 4.18
CA GLN A 263 10.70 18.97 3.47
C GLN A 263 9.88 20.17 2.98
N ASN A 264 10.09 21.30 3.66
CA ASN A 264 9.91 22.65 3.12
C ASN A 264 8.59 23.40 3.38
N ILE A 265 7.95 23.28 4.55
CA ILE A 265 7.06 24.38 4.99
C ILE A 265 7.87 25.52 5.62
N TRP A 266 8.87 25.21 6.45
CA TRP A 266 9.68 26.23 7.12
C TRP A 266 10.65 26.97 6.18
N LEU A 267 11.17 26.29 5.14
CA LEU A 267 11.98 26.94 4.10
C LEU A 267 11.15 27.88 3.22
N TYR A 268 9.89 27.54 2.91
CA TYR A 268 8.98 28.42 2.18
C TYR A 268 8.61 29.68 2.98
N ILE A 269 8.38 29.53 4.30
CA ILE A 269 8.10 30.67 5.19
C ILE A 269 9.35 31.56 5.33
N PHE A 270 10.54 30.99 5.41
CA PHE A 270 11.78 31.79 5.46
C PHE A 270 12.08 32.55 4.15
N PHE A 271 11.86 31.93 2.98
CA PHE A 271 12.08 32.60 1.69
C PHE A 271 11.05 33.70 1.40
N THR A 272 9.81 33.51 1.83
CA THR A 272 8.75 34.53 1.70
C THR A 272 8.99 35.71 2.65
N PHE A 273 9.44 35.49 3.90
CA PHE A 273 9.78 36.58 4.80
C PHE A 273 11.04 37.37 4.39
N TYR A 274 12.06 36.71 3.82
CA TYR A 274 13.28 37.41 3.37
C TYR A 274 13.02 38.31 2.15
N SER A 275 12.07 37.93 1.30
CA SER A 275 11.68 38.70 0.11
C SER A 275 10.79 39.91 0.43
N PHE A 276 10.13 39.92 1.61
CA PHE A 276 9.31 41.05 2.08
C PHE A 276 10.09 42.11 2.85
N LEU A 277 11.34 41.85 3.25
CA LEU A 277 12.20 42.79 3.98
C LEU A 277 13.21 43.53 3.07
N GLN A 278 13.09 43.39 1.74
CA GLN A 278 13.88 44.11 0.75
C GLN A 278 13.06 45.05 -0.15
N PHE A 279 11.85 45.43 0.27
CA PHE A 279 11.06 46.51 -0.33
C PHE A 279 10.67 47.54 0.72
#